data_AF-A0A7J6VMZ8-F1
#
_entry.id   AF-A0A7J6VMZ8-F1
#
_cell.length_a   1.000
_cell.length_b   1.000
_cell.length_c   1.000
_cell.angle_alpha   90.00
_cell.angle_beta   90.00
_cell.angle_gamma   90.00
#
_symmetry.space_group_name_H-M   'P 1'
#
loop_
_entity.id
_entity.type
_entity.pdbx_description
1 polymer ?
#
loop_
_entity_poly.entity_id
_entity_poly.type
_entity_poly.pdbx_seq_one_letter_code
_entity_poly.pdbx_strand_id
1 'polypeptide(L)'
;MRDHSSLLAPSTSVSLRDHSSSLLVPSNTIMVDASMATEPETLVTLTNFAGEETGILVTGTERNFPGWVQSDIGRKYGLQNSYFQRLFEMEPYSNLNSNLIMHVAKN
;
A
#
# COMPACT_ATOMS: atom_id res chain seq x y z
N MET A 1 -27.26 10.73 8.79
CA MET A 1 -26.41 11.33 7.73
C MET A 1 -25.09 11.71 8.37
N ARG A 2 -24.02 10.96 8.12
CA ARG A 2 -22.68 11.36 8.53
C ARG A 2 -22.05 12.11 7.37
N ASP A 3 -21.56 13.30 7.69
CA ASP A 3 -20.90 14.25 6.81
C ASP A 3 -19.72 13.58 6.08
N HIS A 4 -19.78 13.52 4.74
CA HIS A 4 -18.73 12.99 3.87
C HIS A 4 -17.66 14.06 3.57
N SER A 5 -17.26 14.82 4.59
CA SER A 5 -16.04 15.59 4.57
C SER A 5 -14.85 14.65 4.80
N SER A 6 -14.57 13.79 3.82
CA SER A 6 -13.34 13.02 3.76
C SER A 6 -12.18 13.98 3.58
N LEU A 7 -11.63 14.45 4.71
CA LEU A 7 -10.29 15.00 4.79
C LEU A 7 -9.34 13.91 4.28
N LEU A 8 -9.05 13.94 2.98
CA LEU A 8 -8.02 13.12 2.34
C LEU A 8 -6.70 13.39 3.06
N ALA A 9 -6.34 12.48 3.96
CA ALA A 9 -5.07 12.45 4.65
C ALA A 9 -3.94 12.26 3.62
N PRO A 10 -2.70 12.68 3.92
CA PRO A 10 -1.59 12.56 2.98
C PRO A 10 -1.45 11.11 2.49
N SER A 11 -1.40 10.92 1.18
CA SER A 11 -1.22 9.61 0.56
C SER A 11 0.25 9.40 0.26
N THR A 12 0.80 8.31 0.78
CA THR A 12 2.15 7.86 0.50
C THR A 12 2.08 6.76 -0.55
N SER A 13 3.03 6.78 -1.48
CA SER A 13 3.17 5.79 -2.55
C SER A 13 4.46 5.01 -2.34
N VAL A 14 4.36 3.69 -2.27
CA VAL A 14 5.47 2.73 -2.22
C VAL A 14 5.54 2.03 -3.57
N SER A 15 6.70 2.11 -4.22
CA SER A 15 6.95 1.40 -5.48
C SER A 15 7.69 0.10 -5.16
N LEU A 16 7.09 -1.04 -5.51
CA LEU A 16 7.79 -2.32 -5.52
C LEU A 16 8.32 -2.51 -6.95
N ARG A 17 9.64 -2.49 -7.12
CA ARG A 17 10.31 -2.69 -8.42
C ARG A 17 11.37 -3.77 -8.28
N ASP A 18 11.48 -4.63 -9.30
CA ASP A 18 12.71 -5.38 -9.53
C ASP A 18 13.78 -4.45 -10.13
N HIS A 19 15.05 -4.70 -9.83
CA HIS A 19 16.15 -3.74 -9.90
C HIS A 19 16.67 -3.45 -11.31
N SER A 20 15.83 -3.54 -12.35
CA SER A 20 16.20 -3.26 -13.73
C SER A 20 15.37 -2.11 -14.33
N SER A 21 16.07 -1.02 -14.65
CA SER A 21 15.64 0.14 -15.45
C SER A 21 14.95 1.33 -14.76
N SER A 22 15.53 2.48 -15.08
CA SER A 22 15.26 3.85 -14.68
C SER A 22 13.89 4.37 -15.12
N LEU A 23 13.18 5.03 -14.20
CA LEU A 23 12.20 6.13 -14.40
C LEU A 23 11.04 5.96 -15.40
N LEU A 24 10.83 4.78 -15.99
CA LEU A 24 9.63 4.43 -16.74
C LEU A 24 8.68 3.68 -15.81
N VAL A 25 7.42 4.12 -15.78
CA VAL A 25 6.32 3.33 -15.20
C VAL A 25 6.12 2.17 -16.20
N PRO A 26 6.36 0.91 -15.83
CA PRO A 26 6.14 -0.19 -16.75
C PRO A 26 4.67 -0.21 -17.20
N SER A 27 4.43 -0.60 -18.45
CA SER A 27 3.16 -0.46 -19.17
C SER A 27 1.95 -1.10 -18.46
N ASN A 28 2.20 -2.05 -17.53
CA ASN A 28 1.18 -2.80 -16.80
C ASN A 28 1.24 -2.50 -15.29
N THR A 29 1.34 -1.24 -14.86
CA THR A 29 1.41 -0.92 -13.43
C THR A 29 0.05 -1.05 -12.75
N ILE A 30 -0.05 -1.91 -11.72
CA ILE A 30 -1.25 -2.03 -10.88
C ILE A 30 -1.13 -1.05 -9.71
N MET A 31 -2.15 -0.21 -9.55
CA MET A 31 -2.25 0.76 -8.47
C MET A 31 -3.32 0.31 -7.46
N VAL A 32 -2.92 0.13 -6.20
CA VAL A 32 -3.83 -0.31 -5.13
C VAL A 32 -3.72 0.67 -3.97
N ASP A 33 -4.85 1.20 -3.47
CA ASP A 33 -4.86 1.76 -2.11
C ASP A 33 -4.89 0.59 -1.13
N ALA A 34 -3.69 0.11 -0.78
CA ALA A 34 -3.54 -1.05 0.08
C ALA A 34 -3.73 -0.71 1.55
N SER A 35 -3.79 0.58 1.94
CA SER A 35 -3.98 0.96 3.36
C SER A 35 -5.38 0.65 3.91
N MET A 36 -6.36 0.50 3.01
CA MET A 36 -7.75 0.20 3.32
C MET A 36 -8.10 -1.30 3.22
N ALA A 37 -7.19 -2.11 2.69
CA ALA A 37 -7.37 -3.55 2.51
C ALA A 37 -6.50 -4.33 3.49
N THR A 38 -7.03 -5.42 4.02
CA THR A 38 -6.22 -6.33 4.84
C THR A 38 -5.07 -6.86 3.99
N GLU A 39 -3.99 -7.24 4.64
CA GLU A 39 -2.86 -7.86 3.96
C GLU A 39 -3.26 -9.05 3.06
N PRO A 40 -4.04 -10.05 3.52
CA PRO A 40 -4.46 -11.16 2.66
C PRO A 40 -5.31 -10.71 1.45
N GLU A 41 -6.19 -9.71 1.58
CA GLU A 41 -6.97 -9.18 0.45
C GLU A 41 -6.06 -8.55 -0.62
N THR A 42 -5.04 -7.81 -0.17
CA THR A 42 -4.05 -7.21 -1.08
C THR A 42 -3.22 -8.29 -1.78
N LEU A 43 -2.72 -9.27 -1.02
CA LEU A 43 -1.86 -10.32 -1.56
C LEU A 43 -2.57 -11.19 -2.60
N VAL A 44 -3.84 -11.57 -2.38
CA VAL A 44 -4.62 -12.35 -3.36
C VAL A 44 -4.70 -11.62 -4.71
N THR A 45 -4.84 -10.30 -4.69
CA THR A 45 -4.85 -9.48 -5.91
C THR A 45 -3.47 -9.50 -6.57
N LEU A 46 -2.41 -9.20 -5.80
CA LEU A 46 -1.05 -9.17 -6.34
C LEU A 46 -0.64 -10.51 -6.95
N THR A 47 -0.94 -11.64 -6.29
CA THR A 47 -0.58 -12.97 -6.81
C THR A 47 -1.31 -13.36 -8.10
N ASN A 48 -2.51 -12.83 -8.33
CA ASN A 48 -3.30 -13.17 -9.50
C ASN A 48 -3.04 -12.26 -10.70
N PHE A 49 -2.66 -11.01 -10.45
CA PHE A 49 -2.55 -9.99 -11.50
C PHE A 49 -1.12 -9.52 -11.75
N ALA A 50 -0.19 -9.69 -10.80
CA ALA A 50 1.20 -9.33 -11.00
C ALA A 50 2.02 -10.53 -11.48
N GLY A 51 2.73 -10.35 -12.59
CA GLY A 51 3.79 -11.24 -13.07
C GLY A 51 5.17 -10.60 -12.95
N GLU A 52 6.20 -11.31 -13.37
CA GLU A 52 7.61 -10.89 -13.26
C GLU A 52 7.90 -9.51 -13.91
N GLU A 53 7.23 -9.21 -15.02
CA GLU A 53 7.39 -7.95 -15.76
C GLU A 53 6.41 -6.84 -15.29
N THR A 54 5.69 -7.06 -14.20
CA THR A 54 4.64 -6.14 -13.71
C THR A 54 5.18 -5.26 -12.59
N GLY A 55 5.27 -3.94 -12.83
CA GLY A 55 5.52 -2.99 -11.75
C GLY A 55 4.31 -2.84 -10.85
N ILE A 56 4.52 -2.77 -9.54
CA ILE A 56 3.43 -2.57 -8.57
C ILE A 56 3.63 -1.21 -7.89
N LEU A 57 2.61 -0.37 -7.96
CA LEU A 57 2.55 0.88 -7.20
C LEU A 57 1.54 0.71 -6.07
N VAL A 58 2.05 0.50 -4.87
CA VAL A 58 1.24 0.41 -3.66
C VAL A 58 1.04 1.83 -3.15
N THR A 59 -0.20 2.26 -3.00
CA THR A 59 -0.55 3.56 -2.43
C THR A 59 -1.27 3.36 -1.11
N GLY A 60 -1.28 4.37 -0.26
CA GLY A 60 -2.02 4.32 0.99
C GLY A 60 -1.75 5.51 1.87
N THR A 61 -2.43 5.55 3.02
CA THR A 61 -2.20 6.59 4.02
C THR A 61 -1.91 5.92 5.35
N GLU A 62 -0.91 6.42 6.08
CA GLU A 62 -0.51 5.90 7.40
C GLU A 62 -1.64 5.86 8.42
N ARG A 63 -2.63 6.76 8.27
CA ARG A 63 -3.79 6.87 9.17
C ARG A 63 -4.97 5.99 8.77
N ASN A 64 -4.88 5.33 7.62
CA ASN A 64 -5.91 4.41 7.15
C ASN A 64 -5.61 3.01 7.69
N PHE A 65 -6.69 2.29 7.98
CA PHE A 65 -6.63 0.90 8.38
C PHE A 65 -7.78 0.18 7.66
N PRO A 66 -7.64 -1.13 7.41
CA PRO A 66 -8.73 -1.97 6.94
C PRO A 66 -9.96 -1.80 7.85
N GLY A 67 -11.03 -1.28 7.28
CA GLY A 67 -12.17 -0.78 8.05
C GLY A 67 -13.03 -1.85 8.71
N TRP A 68 -12.96 -3.11 8.24
CA TRP A 68 -13.91 -4.17 8.60
C TRP A 68 -13.26 -5.50 9.01
N VAL A 69 -12.44 -5.49 10.06
CA VAL A 69 -12.08 -6.72 10.78
C VAL A 69 -13.03 -6.91 11.96
N GLN A 70 -14.08 -7.73 11.79
CA GLN A 70 -15.09 -7.97 12.82
C GLN A 70 -14.57 -8.79 14.02
N SER A 71 -13.56 -9.63 13.81
CA SER A 71 -12.99 -10.48 14.86
C SER A 71 -12.00 -9.72 15.72
N ASP A 72 -12.28 -9.61 17.02
CA ASP A 72 -11.35 -9.02 18.00
C ASP A 72 -10.03 -9.79 18.06
N ILE A 73 -10.10 -11.12 17.93
CA ILE A 73 -8.93 -11.99 17.85
C ILE A 73 -8.13 -11.64 16.59
N GLY A 74 -8.81 -11.51 15.43
CA GLY A 74 -8.16 -11.13 14.18
C GLY A 74 -7.42 -9.79 14.31
N ARG A 75 -8.08 -8.77 14.87
CA ARG A 75 -7.45 -7.46 15.13
C ARG A 75 -6.24 -7.58 16.04
N LYS A 76 -6.37 -8.29 17.16
CA LYS A 76 -5.29 -8.52 18.13
C LYS A 76 -4.06 -9.17 17.51
N TYR A 77 -4.26 -10.08 16.55
CA TYR A 77 -3.18 -10.81 15.88
C TYR A 77 -2.76 -10.19 14.54
N GLY A 78 -3.11 -8.93 14.28
CA GLY A 78 -2.54 -8.16 13.16
C GLY A 78 -3.34 -8.23 11.86
N LEU A 79 -4.55 -8.80 11.83
CA LEU A 79 -5.39 -8.80 10.62
C LEU A 79 -5.86 -7.39 10.21
N GLN A 80 -5.82 -6.44 11.15
CA GLN A 80 -6.06 -5.02 10.88
C GLN A 80 -4.81 -4.30 10.35
N ASN A 81 -3.67 -4.97 10.21
CA ASN A 81 -2.50 -4.39 9.58
C ASN A 81 -2.62 -4.63 8.07
N SER A 82 -2.54 -3.54 7.31
CA SER A 82 -2.53 -3.59 5.86
C SER A 82 -1.17 -4.05 5.32
N TYR A 83 -1.15 -4.54 4.08
CA TYR A 83 0.12 -4.83 3.40
C TYR A 83 0.98 -3.57 3.24
N PHE A 84 0.35 -2.42 3.03
CA PHE A 84 1.01 -1.11 3.01
C PHE A 84 1.76 -0.85 4.31
N GLN A 85 1.09 -0.96 5.46
CA GLN A 85 1.72 -0.74 6.77
C GLN A 85 2.88 -1.72 7.00
N ARG A 86 2.68 -3.00 6.65
CA ARG A 86 3.75 -3.98 6.79
C ARG A 86 4.97 -3.63 5.94
N LEU A 87 4.78 -3.15 4.71
CA LEU A 87 5.90 -2.68 3.89
C LEU A 87 6.65 -1.54 4.60
N PHE A 88 5.96 -0.54 5.14
CA PHE A 88 6.60 0.56 5.89
C PHE A 88 7.41 0.11 7.11
N GLU A 89 7.08 -1.03 7.70
CA GLU A 89 7.80 -1.58 8.87
C GLU A 89 9.01 -2.44 8.48
N MET A 90 9.17 -2.80 7.19
CA MET A 90 10.20 -3.71 6.71
C MET A 90 11.28 -3.01 5.90
N GLU A 91 12.54 -3.41 6.09
CA GLU A 91 13.65 -3.00 5.22
C GLU A 91 13.45 -3.54 3.79
N PRO A 92 13.78 -2.77 2.73
CA PRO A 92 14.39 -1.43 2.71
C PRO A 92 13.41 -0.25 2.80
N TYR A 93 12.11 -0.51 2.97
CA TYR A 93 11.04 0.50 2.93
C TYR A 93 10.95 1.30 4.25
N SER A 94 11.27 0.70 5.39
CA SER A 94 11.36 1.41 6.68
C SER A 94 12.34 2.57 6.68
N ASN A 95 13.38 2.52 5.85
CA ASN A 95 14.40 3.56 5.74
C ASN A 95 13.97 4.79 4.91
N LEU A 96 12.70 4.85 4.46
CA LEU A 96 12.16 5.95 3.65
C LEU A 96 13.05 6.30 2.44
N ASN A 97 13.72 5.30 1.85
CA ASN A 97 14.58 5.50 0.71
C ASN A 97 13.75 6.07 -0.44
N SER A 98 14.10 7.27 -0.90
CA SER A 98 13.33 8.03 -1.89
C SER A 98 13.26 7.36 -3.27
N ASN A 99 14.09 6.34 -3.52
CA ASN A 99 14.01 5.53 -4.73
C ASN A 99 12.89 4.48 -4.68
N LEU A 100 12.39 4.16 -3.47
CA LEU A 100 11.37 3.14 -3.22
C LEU A 100 10.07 3.73 -2.68
N ILE A 101 10.15 4.83 -1.94
CA ILE A 101 9.00 5.50 -1.32
C ILE A 101 8.93 6.95 -1.77
N MET A 102 7.75 7.37 -2.19
CA MET A 102 7.44 8.75 -2.53
C MET A 102 6.26 9.24 -1.68
N HIS A 103 6.48 10.31 -0.91
CA HIS A 103 5.41 11.03 -0.24
C HIS A 103 4.78 12.03 -1.20
N VAL A 104 3.47 11.93 -1.41
CA VAL A 104 2.75 12.91 -2.21
C VAL A 104 2.24 14.00 -1.27
N ALA A 105 2.96 15.13 -1.22
CA ALA A 105 2.52 16.31 -0.49
C ALA A 105 1.35 16.99 -1.23
N LYS A 106 0.38 17.51 -0.47
CA LYS A 106 -0.71 18.33 -1.02
C LYS A 106 -0.18 19.72 -1.42
N ASN A 107 -0.54 20.17 -2.61
CA ASN A 107 -0.59 21.60 -2.97
C ASN A 107 -1.91 22.21 -2.51
#